data_AF-A0A7X7XEB3-F1
#
_entry.id   AF-A0A7X7XEB3-F1
#
_cell.length_a   1.000
_cell.length_b   1.000
_cell.length_c   1.000
_cell.angle_alpha   90.00
_cell.angle_beta   90.00
_cell.angle_gamma   90.00
#
_symmetry.space_group_name_H-M   'P 1'
#
loop_
_entity.id
_entity.type
_entity.pdbx_description
1 polymer ?
#
loop_
_entity_poly.entity_id
_entity_poly.type
_entity_poly.pdbx_seq_one_letter_code
_entity_poly.pdbx_strand_id
1 'polypeptide(L)'
;MKDRKAVLAAKILEVIQKATAKSAEVRIIFSHGDSWKSIDISGEEILHLDSTEITEKYGALLLMNKLIAPSDLKKATASDAKPWQMDDALIAELKLDANQVRKIFSLQLSRMIHALLEWPTLSFKISTRDSGSRPSGKKPLPLAELKLHLLRLAPPDDQIREIREKKDRLFVLDSSKMTVLRHLPLNAREGNILSRIKGRLTPESIAREGQLPPEQVFELVAVFRALGFIEEESRLPAVPPPPVLPTQPAEVMITENDISAILKEIREYREELDNKDYYEIFSMTRDDFTASRLKTNYYALAKKYHPDKYRKYGSEDINRILEDVLNLFNTAYDVLKDPQRKQNYDTECSTSELKPTVASMAKAGPRPQEMDQIALDNFHQGRNLIQLQKYAEAISFLRRSVQIKPDNAEYNAYLGYAMSKVPQFRKEAEKHFLRSIEINPMNVNTYLHLGRLYKEAHLANKAVAAFQEALRWDPENKVALQEIDEITGVRKSRGGLFGGLFKK
;
A
#
# COMPACT_ATOMS: atom_id res chain seq x y z
N MET A 1 27.71 -0.18 -21.12
CA MET A 1 26.44 0.36 -21.68
C MET A 1 25.58 1.09 -20.66
N LYS A 2 25.43 0.57 -19.42
CA LYS A 2 24.64 1.21 -18.34
C LYS A 2 25.14 2.62 -17.99
N ASP A 3 26.46 2.81 -17.92
CA ASP A 3 27.07 4.11 -17.62
C ASP A 3 26.81 5.18 -18.68
N ARG A 4 26.78 4.82 -19.96
CA ARG A 4 26.52 5.78 -21.05
C ARG A 4 25.08 6.31 -21.01
N LYS A 5 24.10 5.44 -20.74
CA LYS A 5 22.70 5.85 -20.63
C LYS A 5 22.47 6.73 -19.42
N ALA A 6 23.14 6.45 -18.30
CA ALA A 6 23.12 7.30 -17.11
C ALA A 6 23.70 8.70 -17.40
N VAL A 7 24.87 8.79 -18.05
CA VAL A 7 25.46 10.07 -18.46
C VAL A 7 24.53 10.87 -19.36
N LEU A 8 23.89 10.21 -20.33
CA LEU A 8 22.94 10.89 -21.23
C LEU A 8 21.67 11.33 -20.50
N ALA A 9 21.15 10.50 -19.58
CA ALA A 9 20.00 10.86 -18.75
C ALA A 9 20.27 12.08 -17.86
N ALA A 10 21.44 12.13 -17.23
CA ALA A 10 21.90 13.29 -16.44
C ALA A 10 21.99 14.56 -17.31
N LYS A 11 22.55 14.45 -18.53
CA LYS A 11 22.61 15.57 -19.48
C LYS A 11 21.22 16.07 -19.89
N ILE A 12 20.27 15.17 -20.13
CA ILE A 12 18.89 15.53 -20.48
C ILE A 12 18.21 16.22 -19.29
N LEU A 13 18.40 15.72 -18.05
CA LEU A 13 17.89 16.38 -16.83
C LEU A 13 18.41 17.81 -16.70
N GLU A 14 19.71 18.04 -16.94
CA GLU A 14 20.32 19.37 -16.91
C GLU A 14 19.69 20.32 -17.95
N VAL A 15 19.45 19.83 -19.18
CA VAL A 15 18.80 20.61 -20.24
C VAL A 15 17.37 20.99 -19.84
N ILE A 16 16.63 20.08 -19.22
CA ILE A 16 15.26 20.33 -18.75
C ILE A 16 15.25 21.34 -17.61
N GLN A 17 16.20 21.25 -16.67
CA GLN A 17 16.37 22.23 -15.60
C GLN A 17 16.66 23.64 -16.16
N LYS A 18 17.54 23.73 -17.16
CA LYS A 18 17.84 24.99 -17.87
C LYS A 18 16.62 25.55 -18.62
N ALA A 19 15.78 24.70 -19.19
CA ALA A 19 14.59 25.11 -19.91
C ALA A 19 13.49 25.62 -18.98
N THR A 20 13.24 24.93 -17.86
CA THR A 20 12.18 25.24 -16.89
C THR A 20 12.45 26.47 -16.02
N ALA A 21 13.70 26.94 -15.95
CA ALA A 21 14.05 28.21 -15.32
C ALA A 21 13.41 29.44 -16.02
N LYS A 22 12.89 29.28 -17.25
CA LYS A 22 12.25 30.35 -18.01
C LYS A 22 10.74 30.38 -17.72
N SER A 23 10.17 31.53 -17.39
CA SER A 23 8.73 31.72 -17.10
C SER A 23 7.79 31.63 -18.32
N ALA A 24 8.28 31.14 -19.46
CA ALA A 24 7.54 31.07 -20.73
C ALA A 24 7.35 29.60 -21.17
N GLU A 25 6.49 29.37 -22.18
CA GLU A 25 6.47 28.08 -22.87
C GLU A 25 7.79 27.89 -23.63
N VAL A 26 8.42 26.75 -23.42
CA VAL A 26 9.72 26.43 -23.97
C VAL A 26 9.65 25.16 -24.80
N ARG A 27 10.21 25.22 -26.01
CA ARG A 27 10.48 24.06 -26.83
C ARG A 27 11.94 23.65 -26.68
N ILE A 28 12.14 22.39 -26.32
CA ILE A 28 13.45 21.74 -26.34
C ILE A 28 13.48 20.82 -27.56
N ILE A 29 14.50 20.95 -28.39
CA ILE A 29 14.76 20.03 -29.51
C ILE A 29 16.07 19.32 -29.22
N PHE A 30 16.02 18.00 -29.18
CA PHE A 30 17.18 17.11 -29.15
C PHE A 30 17.45 16.59 -30.55
N SER A 31 18.71 16.57 -30.98
CA SER A 31 19.10 16.12 -32.33
C SER A 31 20.33 15.20 -32.32
N HIS A 32 20.33 14.25 -33.25
CA HIS A 32 21.46 13.38 -33.57
C HIS A 32 21.41 13.01 -35.07
N GLY A 33 22.40 13.45 -35.84
CA GLY A 33 22.34 13.36 -37.31
C GLY A 33 21.11 14.10 -37.85
N ASP A 34 20.36 13.44 -38.72
CA ASP A 34 19.12 13.97 -39.30
C ASP A 34 17.87 13.73 -38.43
N SER A 35 18.03 13.00 -37.32
CA SER A 35 16.93 12.68 -36.41
C SER A 35 16.78 13.74 -35.32
N TRP A 36 15.53 14.08 -35.01
CA TRP A 36 15.22 15.01 -33.91
C TRP A 36 13.99 14.57 -33.11
N LYS A 37 13.95 15.03 -31.87
CA LYS A 37 12.83 14.87 -30.92
C LYS A 37 12.59 16.17 -30.21
N SER A 38 11.34 16.62 -30.12
CA SER A 38 10.96 17.85 -29.45
C SER A 38 10.05 17.61 -28.25
N ILE A 39 10.24 18.44 -27.23
CA ILE A 39 9.44 18.45 -26.02
C ILE A 39 9.06 19.91 -25.74
N ASP A 40 7.76 20.20 -25.73
CA ASP A 40 7.23 21.51 -25.35
C ASP A 40 6.79 21.46 -23.88
N ILE A 41 7.29 22.39 -23.08
CA ILE A 41 7.10 22.45 -21.63
C ILE A 41 6.60 23.84 -21.24
N SER A 42 5.66 23.91 -20.29
CA SER A 42 5.27 25.14 -19.61
C SER A 42 5.13 24.86 -18.12
N GLY A 43 5.93 25.55 -17.30
CA GLY A 43 6.01 25.25 -15.85
C GLY A 43 6.38 23.77 -15.60
N GLU A 44 5.55 23.08 -14.82
CA GLU A 44 5.70 21.65 -14.50
C GLU A 44 4.85 20.72 -15.39
N GLU A 45 4.49 21.19 -16.59
CA GLU A 45 3.64 20.47 -17.53
C GLU A 45 4.33 20.27 -18.89
N ILE A 46 4.21 19.05 -19.42
CA ILE A 46 4.60 18.68 -20.78
C ILE A 46 3.36 18.83 -21.66
N LEU A 47 3.45 19.73 -22.61
CA LEU A 47 2.34 20.11 -23.49
C LEU A 47 2.34 19.29 -24.78
N HIS A 48 3.52 19.05 -25.34
CA HIS A 48 3.65 18.44 -26.65
C HIS A 48 4.93 17.63 -26.81
N LEU A 49 4.85 16.58 -27.62
CA LEU A 49 5.93 15.66 -27.95
C LEU A 49 5.89 15.35 -29.45
N ASP A 50 7.03 15.51 -30.12
CA ASP A 50 7.16 15.18 -31.54
C ASP A 50 8.52 14.55 -31.86
N SER A 51 8.58 13.80 -32.96
CA SER A 51 9.81 13.18 -33.45
C SER A 51 9.78 12.99 -34.96
N THR A 52 10.97 12.95 -35.56
CA THR A 52 11.19 12.41 -36.91
C THR A 52 10.74 10.96 -37.04
N GLU A 53 10.75 10.18 -35.97
CA GLU A 53 10.41 8.76 -35.99
C GLU A 53 8.91 8.50 -36.03
N ILE A 54 8.44 7.85 -37.10
CA ILE A 54 7.01 7.66 -37.33
C ILE A 54 6.35 6.79 -36.25
N THR A 55 7.09 5.82 -35.70
CA THR A 55 6.61 4.90 -34.64
C THR A 55 6.51 5.55 -33.27
N GLU A 56 6.98 6.79 -33.14
CA GLU A 56 6.88 7.61 -31.93
C GLU A 56 5.85 8.72 -32.07
N LYS A 57 5.24 8.87 -33.25
CA LYS A 57 4.16 9.85 -33.44
C LYS A 57 2.91 9.39 -32.72
N TYR A 58 2.25 10.34 -32.06
CA TYR A 58 1.06 10.09 -31.27
C TYR A 58 -0.04 9.33 -32.05
N GLY A 59 -0.33 9.76 -33.28
CA GLY A 59 -1.32 9.10 -34.15
C GLY A 59 -0.95 7.66 -34.52
N ALA A 60 0.34 7.38 -34.76
CA ALA A 60 0.81 6.02 -35.01
C ALA A 60 0.63 5.13 -33.77
N LEU A 61 0.87 5.67 -32.57
CA LEU A 61 0.68 4.93 -31.33
C LEU A 61 -0.79 4.62 -31.05
N LEU A 62 -1.72 5.52 -31.39
CA LEU A 62 -3.16 5.23 -31.29
C LEU A 62 -3.56 4.05 -32.20
N LEU A 63 -3.05 4.03 -33.44
CA LEU A 63 -3.29 2.96 -34.39
C LEU A 63 -2.72 1.62 -33.89
N MET A 64 -1.45 1.61 -33.45
CA MET A 64 -0.78 0.42 -32.93
C MET A 64 -1.48 -0.16 -31.69
N ASN A 65 -2.13 0.70 -30.89
CA ASN A 65 -2.92 0.29 -29.72
C ASN A 65 -4.40 0.05 -30.03
N LYS A 66 -4.80 0.00 -31.31
CA LYS A 66 -6.17 -0.27 -31.78
C LYS A 66 -7.23 0.68 -31.22
N LEU A 67 -6.84 1.93 -30.95
CA LEU A 67 -7.76 2.98 -30.47
C LEU A 67 -8.41 3.74 -31.63
N ILE A 68 -7.81 3.71 -32.81
CA ILE A 68 -8.33 4.31 -34.05
C ILE A 68 -8.14 3.34 -35.21
N ALA A 69 -8.97 3.42 -36.26
CA ALA A 69 -8.78 2.64 -37.49
C ALA A 69 -7.80 3.34 -38.46
N PRO A 70 -7.20 2.60 -39.41
CA PRO A 70 -6.35 3.21 -40.45
C PRO A 70 -7.08 4.29 -41.28
N SER A 71 -8.40 4.15 -41.46
CA SER A 71 -9.26 5.16 -42.12
C SER A 71 -9.34 6.47 -41.35
N ASP A 72 -9.26 6.40 -40.02
CA ASP A 72 -9.37 7.56 -39.13
C ASP A 72 -8.05 8.33 -39.06
N LEU A 73 -6.93 7.67 -39.37
CA LEU A 73 -5.62 8.32 -39.47
C LEU A 73 -5.61 9.38 -40.58
N LYS A 74 -6.26 9.11 -41.71
CA LYS A 74 -6.37 10.10 -42.80
C LYS A 74 -7.15 11.34 -42.37
N LYS A 75 -8.23 11.19 -41.58
CA LYS A 75 -8.98 12.31 -41.00
C LYS A 75 -8.11 13.11 -40.02
N ALA A 76 -7.31 12.42 -39.21
CA ALA A 76 -6.35 13.04 -38.30
C ALA A 76 -5.19 13.78 -39.00
N THR A 77 -4.95 13.51 -40.29
CA THR A 77 -3.89 14.13 -41.10
C THR A 77 -4.39 15.06 -42.22
N ALA A 78 -5.71 15.14 -42.46
CA ALA A 78 -6.30 15.83 -43.63
C ALA A 78 -6.81 17.26 -43.33
N SER A 79 -6.80 17.69 -42.08
CA SER A 79 -6.89 19.12 -41.74
C SER A 79 -5.55 19.76 -42.10
N ASP A 80 -5.52 20.99 -42.64
CA ASP A 80 -4.29 21.78 -42.79
C ASP A 80 -3.55 22.01 -41.43
N ALA A 81 -4.11 21.52 -40.33
CA ALA A 81 -3.43 21.23 -39.08
C ALA A 81 -2.43 20.07 -39.25
N LYS A 82 -1.16 20.39 -39.04
CA LYS A 82 -0.04 19.46 -39.07
C LYS A 82 -0.36 18.12 -38.34
N PRO A 83 0.12 16.94 -38.82
CA PRO A 83 -0.23 15.56 -38.37
C PRO A 83 -0.19 15.23 -36.86
N TRP A 84 0.24 16.16 -36.02
CA TRP A 84 0.47 16.02 -34.58
C TRP A 84 -0.57 16.75 -33.71
N GLN A 85 -1.55 17.42 -34.32
CA GLN A 85 -2.66 18.07 -33.63
C GLN A 85 -3.86 17.12 -33.56
N MET A 86 -3.86 16.22 -32.57
CA MET A 86 -5.14 15.71 -32.05
C MET A 86 -5.66 16.72 -31.05
N ASP A 87 -6.54 17.61 -31.53
CA ASP A 87 -7.25 18.56 -30.69
C ASP A 87 -8.50 17.90 -30.06
N ASP A 88 -9.15 18.60 -29.12
CA ASP A 88 -10.34 18.14 -28.39
C ASP A 88 -11.47 17.77 -29.35
N ALA A 89 -11.57 18.48 -30.48
CA ALA A 89 -12.57 18.23 -31.50
C ALA A 89 -12.34 16.87 -32.17
N LEU A 90 -11.10 16.56 -32.54
CA LEU A 90 -10.75 15.27 -33.13
C LEU A 90 -10.80 14.13 -32.11
N ILE A 91 -10.41 14.37 -30.85
CA ILE A 91 -10.58 13.38 -29.76
C ILE A 91 -12.06 13.05 -29.54
N ALA A 92 -12.93 14.06 -29.55
CA ALA A 92 -14.37 13.90 -29.44
C ALA A 92 -14.98 13.20 -30.66
N GLU A 93 -14.54 13.53 -31.88
CA GLU A 93 -14.97 12.86 -33.12
C GLU A 93 -14.60 11.37 -33.11
N LEU A 94 -13.39 11.05 -32.65
CA LEU A 94 -12.89 9.68 -32.52
C LEU A 94 -13.43 8.95 -31.28
N LYS A 95 -14.24 9.62 -30.45
CA LYS A 95 -14.85 9.08 -29.22
C LYS A 95 -13.84 8.43 -28.28
N LEU A 96 -12.63 8.99 -28.19
CA LEU A 96 -11.57 8.44 -27.35
C LEU A 96 -11.79 8.78 -25.88
N ASP A 97 -11.57 7.82 -24.98
CA ASP A 97 -11.63 8.06 -23.54
C ASP A 97 -10.42 8.88 -23.06
N ALA A 98 -10.65 9.81 -22.14
CA ALA A 98 -9.60 10.70 -21.65
C ALA A 98 -8.45 9.96 -20.96
N ASN A 99 -8.70 8.81 -20.31
CA ASN A 99 -7.63 7.99 -19.73
C ASN A 99 -6.86 7.23 -20.81
N GLN A 100 -7.53 6.77 -21.88
CA GLN A 100 -6.87 6.16 -23.03
C GLN A 100 -5.93 7.17 -23.73
N VAL A 101 -6.41 8.38 -23.99
CA VAL A 101 -5.63 9.49 -24.57
C VAL A 101 -4.38 9.77 -23.73
N ARG A 102 -4.54 9.92 -22.41
CA ARG A 102 -3.43 10.14 -21.47
C ARG A 102 -2.44 8.97 -21.46
N LYS A 103 -2.93 7.73 -21.46
CA LYS A 103 -2.09 6.52 -21.49
C LYS A 103 -1.22 6.47 -22.74
N ILE A 104 -1.75 6.84 -23.90
CA ILE A 104 -0.95 6.92 -25.13
C ILE A 104 0.05 8.06 -25.09
N PHE A 105 -0.28 9.19 -24.44
CA PHE A 105 0.66 10.30 -24.33
C PHE A 105 1.84 9.92 -23.41
N SER A 106 1.56 9.23 -22.30
CA SER A 106 2.56 8.63 -21.41
C SER A 106 3.42 7.59 -22.15
N LEU A 107 2.81 6.74 -22.97
CA LEU A 107 3.53 5.77 -23.80
C LEU A 107 4.45 6.46 -24.82
N GLN A 108 3.98 7.55 -25.44
CA GLN A 108 4.78 8.35 -26.37
C GLN A 108 6.03 8.89 -25.68
N LEU A 109 5.85 9.51 -24.50
CA LEU A 109 6.93 10.03 -23.68
C LEU A 109 7.95 8.93 -23.35
N SER A 110 7.49 7.80 -22.82
CA SER A 110 8.36 6.67 -22.45
C SER A 110 9.17 6.18 -23.65
N ARG A 111 8.54 5.96 -24.82
CA ARG A 111 9.24 5.51 -26.04
C ARG A 111 10.28 6.51 -26.51
N MET A 112 9.92 7.80 -26.54
CA MET A 112 10.85 8.87 -26.94
C MET A 112 12.06 8.93 -26.02
N ILE A 113 11.87 8.85 -24.70
CA ILE A 113 12.97 8.85 -23.74
C ILE A 113 13.87 7.62 -23.96
N HIS A 114 13.29 6.42 -24.11
CA HIS A 114 14.08 5.22 -24.40
C HIS A 114 14.90 5.38 -25.69
N ALA A 115 14.32 5.91 -26.76
CA ALA A 115 15.02 6.16 -28.01
C ALA A 115 16.12 7.23 -27.89
N LEU A 116 15.87 8.33 -27.18
CA LEU A 116 16.90 9.35 -26.87
C LEU A 116 18.11 8.72 -26.18
N LEU A 117 17.86 7.79 -25.27
CA LEU A 117 18.90 7.14 -24.48
C LEU A 117 19.76 6.14 -25.28
N GLU A 118 19.33 5.74 -26.49
CA GLU A 118 20.15 4.93 -27.40
C GLU A 118 21.11 5.78 -28.25
N TRP A 119 20.87 7.10 -28.37
CA TRP A 119 21.62 7.94 -29.31
C TRP A 119 23.10 8.09 -28.98
N PRO A 120 23.99 7.96 -30.00
CA PRO A 120 25.37 8.40 -30.07
C PRO A 120 25.86 9.36 -29.00
N THR A 121 25.34 10.54 -29.28
CA THR A 121 25.67 11.88 -28.87
C THR A 121 24.36 12.65 -29.01
N LEU A 122 24.24 13.73 -28.25
CA LEU A 122 23.02 14.51 -28.22
C LEU A 122 23.41 15.99 -28.22
N SER A 123 22.95 16.70 -29.25
CA SER A 123 22.88 18.16 -29.28
C SER A 123 21.48 18.60 -28.91
N PHE A 124 21.35 19.82 -28.38
CA PHE A 124 20.05 20.36 -28.00
C PHE A 124 19.94 21.84 -28.33
N LYS A 125 18.70 22.30 -28.56
CA LYS A 125 18.35 23.70 -28.72
C LYS A 125 17.13 24.01 -27.87
N ILE A 126 17.17 25.13 -27.15
CA ILE A 126 16.07 25.62 -26.32
C ILE A 126 15.57 26.93 -26.93
N SER A 127 14.29 27.00 -27.29
CA SER A 127 13.65 28.20 -27.82
C SER A 127 12.36 28.52 -27.06
N THR A 128 12.12 29.80 -26.79
CA THR A 128 10.82 30.28 -26.28
C THR A 128 9.77 30.17 -27.39
N ARG A 129 8.55 29.81 -27.03
CA ARG A 129 7.41 29.76 -27.93
C ARG A 129 6.46 30.89 -27.61
N ASP A 130 5.99 31.62 -28.62
CA ASP A 130 4.86 32.52 -28.44
C ASP A 130 3.62 31.67 -28.15
N SER A 131 2.81 32.10 -27.19
CA SER A 131 1.60 31.41 -26.69
C SER A 131 0.50 31.22 -27.75
N GLY A 132 0.75 31.61 -29.00
CA GLY A 132 -0.14 31.45 -30.15
C GLY A 132 -0.08 30.04 -30.73
N SER A 133 -1.24 29.40 -30.83
CA SER A 133 -1.49 28.01 -31.30
C SER A 133 -1.14 26.89 -30.32
N ARG A 134 -1.79 26.92 -29.15
CA ARG A 134 -1.97 25.71 -28.34
C ARG A 134 -2.73 24.66 -29.17
N PRO A 135 -2.25 23.42 -29.30
CA PRO A 135 -3.11 22.31 -29.66
C PRO A 135 -4.07 22.09 -28.48
N SER A 136 -5.28 22.64 -28.57
CA SER A 136 -6.30 22.49 -27.54
C SER A 136 -6.78 21.04 -27.52
N GLY A 137 -6.36 20.24 -26.54
CA GLY A 137 -7.10 19.03 -26.18
C GLY A 137 -6.36 17.82 -25.62
N LYS A 138 -5.03 17.86 -25.61
CA LYS A 138 -4.27 16.92 -24.79
C LYS A 138 -4.16 17.48 -23.38
N LYS A 139 -4.68 16.76 -22.38
CA LYS A 139 -4.34 17.06 -20.98
C LYS A 139 -2.81 16.94 -20.83
N PRO A 140 -2.14 17.94 -20.25
CA PRO A 140 -0.70 17.92 -20.10
C PRO A 140 -0.25 16.73 -19.24
N LEU A 141 0.96 16.21 -19.52
CA LEU A 141 1.62 15.28 -18.61
C LEU A 141 2.42 16.05 -17.58
N PRO A 142 2.49 15.58 -16.32
CA PRO A 142 3.36 16.22 -15.34
C PRO A 142 4.81 16.03 -15.78
N LEU A 143 5.60 17.11 -15.71
CA LEU A 143 7.04 17.07 -16.01
C LEU A 143 7.79 16.07 -15.10
N ALA A 144 7.27 15.84 -13.90
CA ALA A 144 7.72 14.79 -12.99
C ALA A 144 7.76 13.39 -13.62
N GLU A 145 6.90 13.09 -14.60
CA GLU A 145 6.89 11.79 -15.31
C GLU A 145 8.14 11.61 -16.16
N LEU A 146 8.52 12.64 -16.93
CA LEU A 146 9.76 12.64 -17.69
C LEU A 146 10.97 12.55 -16.75
N LYS A 147 11.01 13.42 -15.73
CA LYS A 147 12.09 13.42 -14.73
C LYS A 147 12.24 12.04 -14.07
N LEU A 148 11.14 11.35 -13.74
CA LEU A 148 11.14 10.00 -13.17
C LEU A 148 11.81 8.97 -14.10
N HIS A 149 11.50 8.98 -15.39
CA HIS A 149 12.14 8.07 -16.35
C HIS A 149 13.66 8.25 -16.41
N LEU A 150 14.15 9.49 -16.32
CA LEU A 150 15.58 9.79 -16.36
C LEU A 150 16.28 9.49 -15.03
N LEU A 151 15.66 9.86 -13.90
CA LEU A 151 16.21 9.64 -12.56
C LEU A 151 16.32 8.15 -12.19
N ARG A 152 15.52 7.26 -12.79
CA ARG A 152 15.69 5.79 -12.68
C ARG A 152 17.01 5.28 -13.27
N LEU A 153 17.63 6.05 -14.15
CA LEU A 153 18.90 5.68 -14.82
C LEU A 153 20.07 6.50 -14.31
N ALA A 154 19.83 7.72 -13.86
CA ALA A 154 20.80 8.62 -13.27
C ALA A 154 20.24 9.17 -11.95
N PRO A 155 20.15 8.33 -10.91
CA PRO A 155 19.74 8.80 -9.60
C PRO A 155 20.78 9.78 -9.03
N PRO A 156 20.37 10.74 -8.19
CA PRO A 156 21.24 11.80 -7.69
C PRO A 156 22.18 11.26 -6.60
N ASP A 157 23.44 11.00 -6.96
CA ASP A 157 24.46 10.40 -6.08
C ASP A 157 24.69 11.20 -4.79
N ASP A 158 24.63 12.52 -4.86
CA ASP A 158 24.75 13.44 -3.73
C ASP A 158 23.62 13.21 -2.70
N GLN A 159 22.38 13.12 -3.18
CA GLN A 159 21.23 12.84 -2.31
C GLN A 159 21.25 11.40 -1.80
N ILE A 160 21.67 10.41 -2.61
CA ILE A 160 21.82 9.02 -2.15
C ILE A 160 22.79 8.95 -0.98
N ARG A 161 23.95 9.61 -1.11
CA ARG A 161 24.95 9.66 -0.05
C ARG A 161 24.40 10.36 1.20
N GLU A 162 23.70 11.47 1.04
CA GLU A 162 23.08 12.18 2.17
C GLU A 162 22.03 11.30 2.88
N ILE A 163 21.18 10.60 2.12
CA ILE A 163 20.15 9.70 2.67
C ILE A 163 20.79 8.50 3.37
N ARG A 164 21.91 7.97 2.85
CA ARG A 164 22.69 6.92 3.51
C ARG A 164 23.25 7.38 4.84
N GLU A 165 23.84 8.59 4.90
CA GLU A 165 24.35 9.20 6.12
C GLU A 165 23.20 9.47 7.13
N LYS A 166 22.00 9.79 6.62
CA LYS A 166 20.79 10.08 7.40
C LYS A 166 19.76 8.93 7.39
N LYS A 167 20.20 7.68 7.28
CA LYS A 167 19.31 6.52 7.06
C LYS A 167 18.26 6.29 8.16
N ASP A 168 18.48 6.87 9.34
CA ASP A 168 17.61 6.82 10.51
C ASP A 168 16.72 8.07 10.68
N ARG A 169 16.71 8.99 9.70
CA ARG A 169 15.83 10.16 9.68
C ARG A 169 14.49 9.84 9.01
N LEU A 170 13.45 10.55 9.44
CA LEU A 170 12.12 10.45 8.85
C LEU A 170 12.01 11.35 7.62
N PHE A 171 11.36 10.80 6.62
CA PHE A 171 11.04 11.48 5.38
C PHE A 171 9.52 11.51 5.22
N VAL A 172 9.00 12.69 4.87
CA VAL A 172 7.56 12.94 4.77
C VAL A 172 7.21 13.20 3.32
N LEU A 173 6.08 12.64 2.88
CA LEU A 173 5.51 12.96 1.58
C LEU A 173 4.82 14.33 1.63
N ASP A 174 5.14 15.17 0.66
CA ASP A 174 4.44 16.43 0.46
C ASP A 174 2.99 16.16 0.03
N SER A 175 2.07 16.37 0.97
CA SER A 175 0.63 16.13 0.77
C SER A 175 0.04 16.93 -0.39
N SER A 176 0.60 18.10 -0.71
CA SER A 176 0.14 18.96 -1.80
C SER A 176 0.40 18.35 -3.19
N LYS A 177 1.41 17.48 -3.30
CA LYS A 177 1.83 16.86 -4.56
C LYS A 177 1.28 15.45 -4.78
N MET A 178 0.43 14.96 -3.87
CA MET A 178 -0.16 13.62 -3.93
C MET A 178 -1.04 13.39 -5.17
N THR A 179 -1.69 14.44 -5.69
CA THR A 179 -2.48 14.34 -6.93
C THR A 179 -1.58 14.01 -8.12
N VAL A 180 -0.42 14.66 -8.22
CA VAL A 180 0.56 14.39 -9.29
C VAL A 180 1.16 13.00 -9.12
N LEU A 181 1.55 12.64 -7.89
CA LEU A 181 2.16 11.33 -7.58
C LEU A 181 1.27 10.14 -7.99
N ARG A 182 -0.05 10.23 -7.77
CA ARG A 182 -1.03 9.19 -8.15
C ARG A 182 -1.10 8.92 -9.65
N HIS A 183 -0.62 9.87 -10.45
CA HIS A 183 -0.72 9.82 -11.89
C HIS A 183 0.59 9.43 -12.56
N LEU A 184 1.68 9.25 -11.80
CA LEU A 184 2.97 8.78 -12.30
C LEU A 184 2.95 7.27 -12.57
N PRO A 185 3.68 6.79 -13.61
CA PRO A 185 3.78 5.37 -13.95
C PRO A 185 4.77 4.67 -13.02
N LEU A 186 4.38 4.51 -11.75
CA LEU A 186 5.18 3.83 -10.73
C LEU A 186 5.12 2.31 -10.92
N ASN A 187 6.24 1.63 -10.75
CA ASN A 187 6.27 0.17 -10.68
C ASN A 187 5.83 -0.32 -9.27
N ALA A 188 5.57 -1.62 -9.13
CA ALA A 188 5.10 -2.19 -7.88
C ALA A 188 6.05 -1.95 -6.69
N ARG A 189 7.37 -1.97 -6.93
CA ARG A 189 8.38 -1.72 -5.90
C ARG A 189 8.39 -0.26 -5.45
N GLU A 190 8.32 0.67 -6.40
CA GLU A 190 8.22 2.11 -6.12
C GLU A 190 6.95 2.45 -5.34
N GLY A 191 5.81 1.91 -5.78
CA GLY A 191 4.56 2.09 -5.06
C GLY A 191 4.60 1.52 -3.63
N ASN A 192 5.23 0.35 -3.45
CA ASN A 192 5.39 -0.28 -2.13
C ASN A 192 6.25 0.58 -1.20
N ILE A 193 7.46 0.96 -1.63
CA ILE A 193 8.36 1.78 -0.81
C ILE A 193 7.73 3.13 -0.49
N LEU A 194 7.16 3.84 -1.47
CA LEU A 194 6.45 5.10 -1.24
C LEU A 194 5.29 4.96 -0.25
N SER A 195 4.55 3.85 -0.27
CA SER A 195 3.45 3.63 0.66
C SER A 195 3.90 3.56 2.12
N ARG A 196 5.17 3.19 2.35
CA ARG A 196 5.83 3.08 3.65
C ARG A 196 6.51 4.37 4.09
N ILE A 197 6.95 5.22 3.15
CA ILE A 197 7.46 6.57 3.40
C ILE A 197 6.28 7.52 3.65
N LYS A 198 5.66 7.45 4.83
CA LYS A 198 4.58 8.37 5.25
C LYS A 198 4.93 9.11 6.55
N GLY A 199 6.20 9.46 6.75
CA GLY A 199 6.68 10.05 7.99
C GLY A 199 6.63 9.11 9.20
N ARG A 200 6.71 7.79 8.96
CA ARG A 200 6.60 6.76 10.02
C ARG A 200 7.81 5.83 10.08
N LEU A 201 8.34 5.46 8.92
CA LEU A 201 9.46 4.55 8.80
C LEU A 201 10.64 5.27 8.18
N THR A 202 11.82 5.04 8.74
CA THR A 202 13.08 5.51 8.18
C THR A 202 13.43 4.67 6.95
N PRO A 203 14.26 5.18 6.02
CA PRO A 203 14.74 4.39 4.89
C PRO A 203 15.36 3.04 5.30
N GLU A 204 16.08 2.99 6.43
CA GLU A 204 16.64 1.75 6.97
C GLU A 204 15.55 0.76 7.44
N SER A 205 14.53 1.25 8.15
CA SER A 205 13.41 0.40 8.61
C SER A 205 12.61 -0.15 7.43
N ILE A 206 12.40 0.65 6.39
CA ILE A 206 11.71 0.21 5.17
C ILE A 206 12.49 -0.90 4.46
N ALA A 207 13.81 -0.79 4.40
CA ALA A 207 14.66 -1.83 3.83
C ALA A 207 14.54 -3.14 4.63
N ARG A 208 14.63 -3.06 5.95
CA ARG A 208 14.57 -4.21 6.87
C ARG A 208 13.21 -4.91 6.83
N GLU A 209 12.11 -4.18 7.02
CA GLU A 209 10.75 -4.72 7.00
C GLU A 209 10.37 -5.26 5.62
N GLY A 210 10.87 -4.62 4.57
CA GLY A 210 10.61 -5.02 3.20
C GLY A 210 11.46 -6.20 2.71
N GLN A 211 12.47 -6.63 3.48
CA GLN A 211 13.55 -7.51 3.02
C GLN A 211 14.16 -7.01 1.69
N LEU A 212 14.28 -5.69 1.56
CA LEU A 212 14.81 -5.02 0.38
C LEU A 212 16.27 -4.61 0.65
N PRO A 213 17.15 -4.65 -0.36
CA PRO A 213 18.50 -4.09 -0.23
C PRO A 213 18.42 -2.60 0.13
N PRO A 214 19.09 -2.13 1.20
CA PRO A 214 19.02 -0.73 1.65
C PRO A 214 19.36 0.29 0.56
N GLU A 215 20.35 -0.03 -0.26
CA GLU A 215 20.74 0.79 -1.43
C GLU A 215 19.58 1.11 -2.37
N GLN A 216 18.70 0.13 -2.60
CA GLN A 216 17.54 0.33 -3.48
C GLN A 216 16.49 1.24 -2.84
N VAL A 217 16.41 1.24 -1.51
CA VAL A 217 15.53 2.16 -0.78
C VAL A 217 16.13 3.57 -0.80
N PHE A 218 17.43 3.71 -0.57
CA PHE A 218 18.11 5.02 -0.58
C PHE A 218 18.06 5.67 -1.97
N GLU A 219 18.35 4.91 -3.03
CA GLU A 219 18.23 5.35 -4.42
C GLU A 219 16.83 5.89 -4.71
N LEU A 220 15.81 5.16 -4.29
CA LEU A 220 14.43 5.50 -4.57
C LEU A 220 13.93 6.69 -3.75
N VAL A 221 14.31 6.80 -2.48
CA VAL A 221 14.05 7.98 -1.65
C VAL A 221 14.71 9.21 -2.30
N ALA A 222 15.93 9.06 -2.82
CA ALA A 222 16.65 10.13 -3.51
C ALA A 222 15.95 10.57 -4.80
N VAL A 223 15.46 9.62 -5.61
CA VAL A 223 14.67 9.91 -6.80
C VAL A 223 13.41 10.71 -6.46
N PHE A 224 12.65 10.28 -5.45
CA PHE A 224 11.41 10.99 -5.07
C PHE A 224 11.66 12.33 -4.38
N ARG A 225 12.78 12.50 -3.68
CA ARG A 225 13.23 13.79 -3.14
C ARG A 225 13.65 14.75 -4.27
N ALA A 226 14.38 14.28 -5.27
CA ALA A 226 14.74 15.08 -6.45
C ALA A 226 13.52 15.47 -7.31
N LEU A 227 12.48 14.64 -7.33
CA LEU A 227 11.18 15.00 -7.90
C LEU A 227 10.37 15.99 -7.03
N GLY A 228 10.84 16.27 -5.82
CA GLY A 228 10.21 17.18 -4.86
C GLY A 228 8.99 16.58 -4.15
N PHE A 229 8.79 15.27 -4.17
CA PHE A 229 7.67 14.61 -3.47
C PHE A 229 7.99 14.28 -2.01
N ILE A 230 9.27 14.21 -1.66
CA ILE A 230 9.73 13.84 -0.34
C ILE A 230 10.59 14.96 0.23
N GLU A 231 10.35 15.30 1.49
CA GLU A 231 11.17 16.21 2.27
C GLU A 231 11.66 15.51 3.56
N GLU A 232 12.82 15.94 4.07
CA GLU A 232 13.31 15.50 5.38
C GLU A 232 12.51 16.20 6.48
N GLU A 233 12.11 15.46 7.52
CA GLU A 233 11.38 16.03 8.65
C GLU A 233 12.31 16.90 9.53
N SER A 234 12.28 18.21 9.32
CA SER A 234 12.92 19.21 10.17
C SER A 234 12.01 19.54 11.38
N ARG A 235 12.28 18.98 12.56
CA ARG A 235 11.64 19.43 13.82
C ARG A 235 12.11 20.87 14.13
N LEU A 236 11.29 21.88 14.47
CA LEU A 236 9.92 21.98 15.05
C LEU A 236 9.16 23.22 14.51
N PRO A 237 7.82 23.30 14.71
CA PRO A 237 7.21 24.54 15.21
C PRO A 237 6.66 24.36 16.63
N ALA A 238 6.78 25.43 17.41
CA ALA A 238 6.26 25.57 18.76
C ALA A 238 4.74 25.32 18.82
N VAL A 239 4.29 24.82 19.97
CA VAL A 239 2.88 24.77 20.36
C VAL A 239 2.30 26.18 20.26
N PRO A 240 1.31 26.47 19.39
CA PRO A 240 0.53 27.70 19.52
C PRO A 240 -0.35 27.54 20.78
N PRO A 241 -0.49 28.58 21.63
CA PRO A 241 -1.36 28.47 22.80
C PRO A 241 -2.79 28.14 22.33
N PRO A 242 -3.51 27.25 23.03
CA PRO A 242 -4.82 26.80 22.58
C PRO A 242 -5.82 27.97 22.60
N PRO A 243 -6.75 28.04 21.62
CA PRO A 243 -7.88 28.95 21.70
C PRO A 243 -8.78 28.54 22.87
N VAL A 244 -9.08 29.48 23.76
CA VAL A 244 -10.05 29.30 24.83
C VAL A 244 -11.46 29.29 24.23
N LEU A 245 -12.16 28.15 24.26
CA LEU A 245 -13.61 27.99 24.06
C LEU A 245 -14.08 26.68 24.75
N PRO A 246 -15.38 26.53 25.09
CA PRO A 246 -15.82 26.22 26.43
C PRO A 246 -15.89 24.72 26.76
N THR A 247 -15.69 24.47 28.05
CA THR A 247 -15.71 23.21 28.80
C THR A 247 -16.65 22.10 28.27
N GLN A 248 -16.06 20.95 27.95
CA GLN A 248 -16.68 19.62 27.99
C GLN A 248 -15.75 18.66 28.76
N PRO A 249 -16.28 17.57 29.37
CA PRO A 249 -15.63 16.88 30.48
C PRO A 249 -14.33 16.18 30.05
N ALA A 250 -13.32 16.28 30.90
CA ALA A 250 -11.94 15.86 30.65
C ALA A 250 -11.83 14.39 30.16
N GLU A 251 -11.42 14.21 28.90
CA GLU A 251 -10.72 12.99 28.50
C GLU A 251 -9.35 12.97 29.18
N VAL A 252 -9.07 11.88 29.89
CA VAL A 252 -7.81 11.67 30.60
C VAL A 252 -6.66 11.70 29.59
N MET A 253 -5.84 12.76 29.61
CA MET A 253 -4.62 12.83 28.81
C MET A 253 -3.65 11.74 29.29
N ILE A 254 -3.39 10.75 28.43
CA ILE A 254 -2.37 9.72 28.67
C ILE A 254 -1.00 10.38 28.52
N THR A 255 -0.20 10.35 29.58
CA THR A 255 1.13 10.95 29.63
C THR A 255 2.23 9.95 29.22
N GLU A 256 3.43 10.43 28.88
CA GLU A 256 4.59 9.54 28.67
C GLU A 256 4.93 8.71 29.92
N ASN A 257 4.63 9.25 31.11
CA ASN A 257 4.79 8.53 32.38
C ASN A 257 3.79 7.36 32.50
N ASP A 258 2.56 7.51 32.01
CA ASP A 258 1.57 6.43 32.01
C ASP A 258 1.98 5.28 31.07
N ILE A 259 2.57 5.61 29.91
CA ILE A 259 3.08 4.63 28.96
C ILE A 259 4.27 3.87 29.57
N SER A 260 5.19 4.58 30.22
CA SER A 260 6.37 3.99 30.89
C SER A 260 5.99 3.05 32.04
N ALA A 261 5.04 3.46 32.88
CA ALA A 261 4.55 2.65 34.00
C ALA A 261 3.90 1.34 33.52
N ILE A 262 3.10 1.40 32.46
CA ILE A 262 2.43 0.23 31.89
C ILE A 262 3.41 -0.69 31.16
N LEU A 263 4.38 -0.12 30.44
CA LEU A 263 5.46 -0.89 29.84
C LEU A 263 6.21 -1.69 30.90
N LYS A 264 6.49 -1.09 32.05
CA LYS A 264 7.15 -1.76 33.17
C LYS A 264 6.30 -2.92 33.71
N GLU A 265 5.02 -2.68 34.01
CA GLU A 265 4.10 -3.72 34.50
C GLU A 265 4.01 -4.93 33.55
N ILE A 266 3.85 -4.67 32.25
CA ILE A 266 3.69 -5.74 31.24
C ILE A 266 5.00 -6.52 31.06
N ARG A 267 6.16 -5.84 31.14
CA ARG A 267 7.48 -6.50 31.09
C ARG A 267 7.70 -7.40 32.30
N GLU A 268 7.46 -6.89 33.50
CA GLU A 268 7.61 -7.66 34.75
C GLU A 268 6.71 -8.90 34.73
N TYR A 269 5.47 -8.76 34.27
CA TYR A 269 4.56 -9.90 34.14
C TYR A 269 5.06 -10.91 33.10
N ARG A 270 5.59 -10.47 31.95
CA ARG A 270 6.17 -11.36 30.94
C ARG A 270 7.37 -12.13 31.52
N GLU A 271 8.24 -11.47 32.26
CA GLU A 271 9.38 -12.12 32.94
C GLU A 271 8.91 -13.13 34.01
N GLU A 272 7.83 -12.83 34.73
CA GLU A 272 7.24 -13.76 35.69
C GLU A 272 6.75 -15.05 35.00
N LEU A 273 6.19 -14.95 33.79
CA LEU A 273 5.73 -16.12 33.03
C LEU A 273 6.88 -17.06 32.65
N ASP A 274 8.11 -16.57 32.48
CA ASP A 274 9.26 -17.40 32.09
C ASP A 274 9.61 -18.48 33.13
N ASN A 275 9.21 -18.26 34.39
CA ASN A 275 9.44 -19.18 35.51
C ASN A 275 8.23 -20.09 35.81
N LYS A 276 7.11 -19.92 35.09
CA LYS A 276 5.89 -20.69 35.30
C LYS A 276 5.81 -21.89 34.37
N ASP A 277 5.15 -22.95 34.84
CA ASP A 277 4.66 -24.03 34.00
C ASP A 277 3.28 -23.69 33.39
N TYR A 278 2.76 -24.52 32.48
CA TYR A 278 1.49 -24.22 31.80
C TYR A 278 0.28 -24.19 32.74
N TYR A 279 0.30 -24.94 33.84
CA TYR A 279 -0.78 -24.88 34.84
C TYR A 279 -0.71 -23.57 35.63
N GLU A 280 0.49 -23.15 36.02
CA GLU A 280 0.73 -21.94 36.81
C GLU A 280 0.41 -20.66 36.05
N ILE A 281 0.57 -20.64 34.72
CA ILE A 281 0.10 -19.53 33.87
C ILE A 281 -1.38 -19.25 34.15
N PHE A 282 -2.18 -20.30 34.30
CA PHE A 282 -3.62 -20.20 34.59
C PHE A 282 -3.93 -20.24 36.08
N SER A 283 -2.94 -20.09 36.97
CA SER A 283 -3.11 -20.18 38.42
C SER A 283 -3.77 -21.50 38.85
N MET A 284 -3.29 -22.60 38.28
CA MET A 284 -3.76 -23.96 38.52
C MET A 284 -2.57 -24.87 38.86
N THR A 285 -2.87 -26.03 39.42
CA THR A 285 -1.95 -27.14 39.62
C THR A 285 -2.46 -28.36 38.83
N ARG A 286 -1.66 -29.44 38.79
CA ARG A 286 -2.10 -30.69 38.14
C ARG A 286 -3.28 -31.33 38.87
N ASP A 287 -3.29 -31.23 40.19
CA ASP A 287 -4.29 -31.86 41.05
C ASP A 287 -5.66 -31.16 41.00
N ASP A 288 -5.66 -29.86 40.70
CA ASP A 288 -6.88 -29.05 40.66
C ASP A 288 -7.39 -28.75 39.23
N PHE A 289 -6.82 -29.44 38.24
CA PHE A 289 -7.12 -29.24 36.83
C PHE A 289 -8.52 -29.69 36.44
N THR A 290 -9.29 -28.78 35.83
CA THR A 290 -10.53 -29.10 35.11
C THR A 290 -10.63 -28.27 33.83
N ALA A 291 -11.18 -28.85 32.75
CA ALA A 291 -11.34 -28.16 31.47
C ALA A 291 -12.18 -26.88 31.58
N SER A 292 -13.18 -26.87 32.47
CA SER A 292 -14.01 -25.68 32.74
C SER A 292 -13.20 -24.54 33.37
N ARG A 293 -12.34 -24.87 34.35
CA ARG A 293 -11.50 -23.89 35.04
C ARG A 293 -10.38 -23.38 34.16
N LEU A 294 -9.74 -24.25 33.37
CA LEU A 294 -8.77 -23.87 32.33
C LEU A 294 -9.39 -22.84 31.37
N LYS A 295 -10.58 -23.14 30.83
CA LYS A 295 -11.31 -22.25 29.93
C LYS A 295 -11.61 -20.90 30.58
N THR A 296 -12.12 -20.92 31.81
CA THR A 296 -12.48 -19.71 32.56
C THR A 296 -11.27 -18.82 32.80
N ASN A 297 -10.16 -19.39 33.29
CA ASN A 297 -8.94 -18.66 33.61
C ASN A 297 -8.25 -18.15 32.35
N TYR A 298 -8.23 -18.93 31.26
CA TYR A 298 -7.74 -18.50 29.96
C TYR A 298 -8.46 -17.24 29.47
N TYR A 299 -9.80 -17.25 29.41
CA TYR A 299 -10.53 -16.07 28.93
C TYR A 299 -10.37 -14.85 29.84
N ALA A 300 -10.26 -15.05 31.16
CA ALA A 300 -9.99 -13.97 32.10
C ALA A 300 -8.63 -13.31 31.81
N LEU A 301 -7.58 -14.09 31.62
CA LEU A 301 -6.23 -13.62 31.32
C LEU A 301 -6.13 -13.03 29.92
N ALA A 302 -6.68 -13.70 28.90
CA ALA A 302 -6.70 -13.20 27.53
C ALA A 302 -7.43 -11.86 27.44
N LYS A 303 -8.53 -11.68 28.16
CA LYS A 303 -9.23 -10.38 28.26
C LYS A 303 -8.41 -9.33 29.01
N LYS A 304 -7.68 -9.72 30.07
CA LYS A 304 -6.86 -8.80 30.87
C LYS A 304 -5.69 -8.24 30.06
N TYR A 305 -5.01 -9.09 29.30
CA TYR A 305 -3.78 -8.78 28.56
C TYR A 305 -3.98 -8.69 27.03
N HIS A 306 -5.22 -8.46 26.57
CA HIS A 306 -5.47 -8.29 25.13
C HIS A 306 -4.88 -6.96 24.63
N PRO A 307 -4.10 -6.94 23.51
CA PRO A 307 -3.52 -5.73 22.94
C PRO A 307 -4.52 -4.58 22.74
N ASP A 308 -5.76 -4.90 22.34
CA ASP A 308 -6.82 -3.87 22.16
C ASP A 308 -7.09 -3.04 23.40
N LYS A 309 -7.01 -3.63 24.60
CA LYS A 309 -7.24 -2.91 25.86
C LYS A 309 -6.19 -1.81 26.07
N TYR A 310 -5.02 -1.98 25.45
CA TYR A 310 -3.87 -1.09 25.56
C TYR A 310 -3.66 -0.24 24.30
N ARG A 311 -4.54 -0.35 23.29
CA ARG A 311 -4.45 0.40 22.02
C ARG A 311 -4.37 1.92 22.21
N LYS A 312 -5.00 2.44 23.27
CA LYS A 312 -4.99 3.87 23.63
C LYS A 312 -3.60 4.42 23.97
N TYR A 313 -2.65 3.56 24.34
CA TYR A 313 -1.27 3.95 24.66
C TYR A 313 -0.37 4.09 23.43
N GLY A 314 -0.79 3.56 22.27
CA GLY A 314 -0.08 3.76 20.99
C GLY A 314 1.36 3.24 20.90
N SER A 315 1.85 2.52 21.92
CA SER A 315 3.23 2.02 21.98
C SER A 315 3.36 0.65 21.28
N GLU A 316 4.26 0.57 20.30
CA GLU A 316 4.59 -0.68 19.62
C GLU A 316 5.25 -1.70 20.55
N ASP A 317 6.05 -1.25 21.52
CA ASP A 317 6.66 -2.13 22.52
C ASP A 317 5.60 -2.79 23.42
N ILE A 318 4.58 -2.04 23.84
CA ILE A 318 3.44 -2.59 24.60
C ILE A 318 2.75 -3.68 23.76
N ASN A 319 2.45 -3.39 22.50
CA ASN A 319 1.75 -4.33 21.63
C ASN A 319 2.58 -5.60 21.41
N ARG A 320 3.89 -5.48 21.15
CA ARG A 320 4.78 -6.64 20.95
C ARG A 320 4.81 -7.55 22.17
N ILE A 321 5.00 -6.99 23.37
CA ILE A 321 5.08 -7.81 24.58
C ILE A 321 3.74 -8.46 24.90
N LEU A 322 2.62 -7.75 24.70
CA LEU A 322 1.28 -8.32 24.89
C LEU A 322 0.98 -9.42 23.87
N GLU A 323 1.44 -9.29 22.62
CA GLU A 323 1.35 -10.36 21.63
C GLU A 323 2.13 -11.60 22.08
N ASP A 324 3.35 -11.44 22.60
CA ASP A 324 4.15 -12.54 23.15
C ASP A 324 3.46 -13.22 24.35
N VAL A 325 2.93 -12.43 25.29
CA VAL A 325 2.16 -12.93 26.45
C VAL A 325 0.93 -13.72 25.99
N LEU A 326 0.16 -13.20 25.03
CA LEU A 326 -0.99 -13.92 24.49
C LEU A 326 -0.59 -15.20 23.77
N ASN A 327 0.53 -15.20 23.05
CA ASN A 327 1.05 -16.39 22.37
C ASN A 327 1.39 -17.50 23.38
N LEU A 328 1.95 -17.13 24.53
CA LEU A 328 2.22 -18.07 25.63
C LEU A 328 0.92 -18.63 26.22
N PHE A 329 -0.06 -17.77 26.50
CA PHE A 329 -1.36 -18.22 26.99
C PHE A 329 -2.03 -19.19 26.02
N ASN A 330 -2.03 -18.86 24.73
CA ASN A 330 -2.61 -19.72 23.71
C ASN A 330 -1.90 -21.07 23.63
N THR A 331 -0.56 -21.07 23.68
CA THR A 331 0.23 -22.30 23.65
C THR A 331 -0.05 -23.19 24.86
N ALA A 332 -0.03 -22.61 26.07
CA ALA A 332 -0.33 -23.32 27.30
C ALA A 332 -1.77 -23.87 27.30
N TYR A 333 -2.73 -23.07 26.84
CA TYR A 333 -4.13 -23.48 26.74
C TYR A 333 -4.31 -24.63 25.75
N ASP A 334 -3.70 -24.56 24.58
CA ASP A 334 -3.81 -25.58 23.53
C ASP A 334 -3.19 -26.92 23.95
N VAL A 335 -2.07 -26.88 24.70
CA VAL A 335 -1.45 -28.08 25.26
C VAL A 335 -2.33 -28.70 26.35
N LEU A 336 -2.83 -27.90 27.29
CA LEU A 336 -3.61 -28.40 28.42
C LEU A 336 -5.03 -28.82 28.05
N LYS A 337 -5.61 -28.23 26.99
CA LYS A 337 -6.97 -28.55 26.53
C LYS A 337 -7.03 -29.90 25.81
N ASP A 338 -5.99 -30.27 25.07
CA ASP A 338 -5.94 -31.53 24.32
C ASP A 338 -5.49 -32.69 25.23
N PRO A 339 -6.29 -33.77 25.37
CA PRO A 339 -5.96 -34.86 26.29
C PRO A 339 -4.60 -35.52 26.02
N GLN A 340 -4.24 -35.71 24.74
CA GLN A 340 -3.00 -36.37 24.34
C GLN A 340 -1.79 -35.46 24.59
N ARG A 341 -1.90 -34.17 24.22
CA ARG A 341 -0.82 -33.20 24.45
C ARG A 341 -0.61 -32.93 25.93
N LYS A 342 -1.69 -32.84 26.69
CA LYS A 342 -1.62 -32.73 28.16
C LYS A 342 -0.92 -33.94 28.76
N GLN A 343 -1.25 -35.16 28.32
CA GLN A 343 -0.60 -36.37 28.82
C GLN A 343 0.91 -36.39 28.49
N ASN A 344 1.29 -36.00 27.28
CA ASN A 344 2.69 -35.88 26.88
C ASN A 344 3.42 -34.86 27.76
N TYR A 345 2.81 -33.69 27.95
CA TYR A 345 3.31 -32.63 28.82
C TYR A 345 3.47 -33.10 30.28
N ASP A 346 2.45 -33.75 30.84
CA ASP A 346 2.49 -34.28 32.21
C ASP A 346 3.62 -35.31 32.36
N THR A 347 3.89 -36.10 31.32
CA THR A 347 4.96 -37.09 31.30
C THR A 347 6.33 -36.39 31.30
N GLU A 348 6.53 -35.39 30.44
CA GLU A 348 7.75 -34.57 30.39
C GLU A 348 8.00 -33.85 31.72
N CYS A 349 6.96 -33.30 32.34
CA CYS A 349 7.11 -32.67 33.64
C CYS A 349 7.41 -33.66 34.78
N SER A 350 7.22 -34.95 34.58
CA SER A 350 7.48 -36.00 35.58
C SER A 350 8.83 -36.68 35.40
N THR A 351 9.40 -36.64 34.18
CA THR A 351 10.68 -37.27 33.84
C THR A 351 11.88 -36.33 33.93
N SER A 352 11.67 -35.01 33.88
CA SER A 352 12.73 -34.00 33.99
C SER A 352 13.09 -33.71 35.47
N GLU A 353 14.38 -33.71 35.81
CA GLU A 353 14.89 -33.32 37.14
C GLU A 353 14.57 -31.85 37.49
N LEU A 354 14.38 -31.01 36.47
CA LEU A 354 14.00 -29.61 36.57
C LEU A 354 12.57 -29.41 36.07
N LYS A 355 11.77 -28.63 36.80
CA LYS A 355 10.42 -28.25 36.41
C LYS A 355 10.43 -27.56 35.04
N PRO A 356 9.66 -28.01 34.04
CA PRO A 356 9.65 -27.37 32.73
C PRO A 356 8.92 -26.02 32.83
N THR A 357 9.69 -24.95 32.64
CA THR A 357 9.17 -23.58 32.62
C THR A 357 8.96 -23.10 31.19
N VAL A 358 8.20 -22.02 31.01
CA VAL A 358 8.07 -21.35 29.70
C VAL A 358 9.44 -21.09 29.06
N ALA A 359 10.43 -20.64 29.83
CA ALA A 359 11.78 -20.40 29.32
C ALA A 359 12.51 -21.67 28.85
N SER A 360 12.33 -22.81 29.52
CA SER A 360 12.94 -24.08 29.09
C SER A 360 12.21 -24.67 27.88
N MET A 361 10.88 -24.52 27.82
CA MET A 361 10.05 -25.01 26.71
C MET A 361 10.23 -24.19 25.42
N ALA A 362 10.44 -22.87 25.53
CA ALA A 362 10.74 -22.00 24.39
C ALA A 362 12.05 -22.39 23.66
N LYS A 363 13.00 -23.01 24.37
CA LYS A 363 14.24 -23.56 23.78
C LYS A 363 14.03 -24.92 23.11
N ALA A 364 13.03 -25.69 23.54
CA ALA A 364 12.71 -27.00 22.97
C ALA A 364 11.81 -26.90 21.73
N GLY A 365 10.85 -25.95 21.73
CA GLY A 365 9.95 -25.66 20.61
C GLY A 365 8.95 -26.78 20.29
N PRO A 366 7.67 -26.49 20.04
CA PRO A 366 6.73 -27.50 19.54
C PRO A 366 7.18 -28.01 18.15
N ARG A 367 6.99 -29.30 17.89
CA ARG A 367 7.42 -29.89 16.61
C ARG A 367 6.63 -29.25 15.45
N PRO A 368 7.22 -29.02 14.27
CA PRO A 368 6.54 -28.39 13.14
C PRO A 368 5.18 -29.03 12.78
N GLN A 369 5.06 -30.35 12.90
CA GLN A 369 3.82 -31.10 12.66
C GLN A 369 2.73 -30.80 13.71
N GLU A 370 3.10 -30.54 14.96
CA GLU A 370 2.15 -30.17 16.02
C GLU A 370 1.66 -28.73 15.81
N MET A 371 2.54 -27.83 15.37
CA MET A 371 2.18 -26.45 15.02
C MET A 371 1.20 -26.39 13.86
N ASP A 372 1.39 -27.22 12.84
CA ASP A 372 0.48 -27.34 11.71
C ASP A 372 -0.93 -27.77 12.16
N GLN A 373 -1.01 -28.75 13.06
CA GLN A 373 -2.28 -29.20 13.61
C GLN A 373 -2.93 -28.12 14.50
N ILE A 374 -2.15 -27.43 15.33
CA ILE A 374 -2.65 -26.30 16.15
C ILE A 374 -3.27 -25.22 15.26
N ALA A 375 -2.61 -24.87 14.15
CA ALA A 375 -3.11 -23.86 13.22
C ALA A 375 -4.46 -24.28 12.60
N LEU A 376 -4.58 -25.56 12.23
CA LEU A 376 -5.79 -26.14 11.65
C LEU A 376 -6.94 -26.20 12.67
N ASP A 377 -6.67 -26.64 13.89
CA ASP A 377 -7.67 -26.73 14.96
C ASP A 377 -8.21 -25.33 15.32
N ASN A 378 -7.32 -24.35 15.49
CA ASN A 378 -7.69 -22.95 15.71
C ASN A 378 -8.54 -22.41 14.55
N PHE A 379 -8.22 -22.78 13.31
CA PHE A 379 -8.98 -22.35 12.14
C PHE A 379 -10.40 -22.92 12.16
N HIS A 380 -10.56 -24.21 12.45
CA HIS A 380 -11.87 -24.84 12.59
C HIS A 380 -12.71 -24.21 13.72
N GLN A 381 -12.10 -23.92 14.88
CA GLN A 381 -12.80 -23.24 15.97
C GLN A 381 -13.24 -21.83 15.57
N GLY A 382 -12.36 -21.06 14.92
CA GLY A 382 -12.68 -19.74 14.39
C GLY A 382 -13.86 -19.77 13.42
N ARG A 383 -13.89 -20.76 12.52
CA ARG A 383 -15.01 -20.96 11.58
C ARG A 383 -16.33 -21.30 12.28
N ASN A 384 -16.29 -22.18 13.27
CA ASN A 384 -17.48 -22.53 14.06
C ASN A 384 -18.03 -21.30 14.80
N LEU A 385 -17.15 -20.47 15.39
CA LEU A 385 -17.56 -19.23 16.05
C LEU A 385 -18.14 -18.20 15.07
N ILE A 386 -17.62 -18.12 13.85
CA ILE A 386 -18.21 -17.31 12.77
C ILE A 386 -19.64 -17.77 12.44
N GLN A 387 -19.89 -19.08 12.37
CA GLN A 387 -21.24 -19.62 12.13
C GLN A 387 -22.20 -19.26 13.26
N LEU A 388 -21.70 -19.22 14.50
CA LEU A 388 -22.43 -18.75 15.69
C LEU A 388 -22.50 -17.21 15.79
N GLN A 389 -22.01 -16.47 14.80
CA GLN A 389 -21.93 -14.99 14.78
C GLN A 389 -21.11 -14.37 15.93
N LYS A 390 -20.26 -15.16 16.58
CA LYS A 390 -19.36 -14.73 17.65
C LYS A 390 -18.04 -14.21 17.08
N TYR A 391 -18.12 -13.12 16.31
CA TYR A 391 -16.99 -12.62 15.53
C TYR A 391 -15.78 -12.20 16.38
N ALA A 392 -15.99 -11.55 17.52
CA ALA A 392 -14.90 -11.13 18.40
C ALA A 392 -14.12 -12.33 18.99
N GLU A 393 -14.83 -13.40 19.38
CA GLU A 393 -14.22 -14.64 19.84
C GLU A 393 -13.50 -15.36 18.68
N ALA A 394 -14.06 -15.33 17.47
CA ALA A 394 -13.44 -15.97 16.30
C ALA A 394 -12.09 -15.35 15.94
N ILE A 395 -11.92 -14.03 16.12
CA ILE A 395 -10.70 -13.31 15.79
C ILE A 395 -9.49 -13.86 16.55
N SER A 396 -9.63 -14.24 17.83
CA SER A 396 -8.49 -14.74 18.62
C SER A 396 -7.97 -16.07 18.07
N PHE A 397 -8.86 -17.01 17.76
CA PHE A 397 -8.48 -18.30 17.17
C PHE A 397 -7.90 -18.12 15.76
N LEU A 398 -8.52 -17.30 14.92
CA LEU A 398 -8.04 -17.07 13.55
C LEU A 398 -6.70 -16.32 13.49
N ARG A 399 -6.44 -15.40 14.43
CA ARG A 399 -5.12 -14.77 14.58
C ARG A 399 -4.05 -15.81 14.85
N ARG A 400 -4.34 -16.82 15.70
CA ARG A 400 -3.39 -17.90 15.98
C ARG A 400 -3.07 -18.73 14.74
N SER A 401 -4.08 -19.10 13.96
CA SER A 401 -3.88 -19.80 12.68
C SER A 401 -2.99 -19.02 11.72
N VAL A 402 -3.22 -17.70 11.59
CA VAL A 402 -2.42 -16.82 10.73
C VAL A 402 -1.00 -16.61 11.27
N GLN A 403 -0.80 -16.52 12.59
CA GLN A 403 0.54 -16.42 13.17
C GLN A 403 1.39 -17.65 12.88
N ILE A 404 0.80 -18.86 12.93
CA ILE A 404 1.52 -20.11 12.69
C ILE A 404 1.75 -20.32 11.18
N LYS A 405 0.71 -20.08 10.36
CA LYS A 405 0.78 -20.19 8.90
C LYS A 405 0.39 -18.86 8.24
N PRO A 406 1.31 -17.88 8.20
CA PRO A 406 1.02 -16.56 7.62
C PRO A 406 0.73 -16.61 6.12
N ASP A 407 1.25 -17.63 5.43
CA ASP A 407 1.09 -17.85 3.99
C ASP A 407 -0.09 -18.77 3.64
N ASN A 408 -1.02 -18.99 4.57
CA ASN A 408 -2.29 -19.64 4.26
C ASN A 408 -3.36 -18.60 3.86
N ALA A 409 -3.79 -18.66 2.59
CA ALA A 409 -4.78 -17.73 2.04
C ALA A 409 -6.14 -17.83 2.74
N GLU A 410 -6.57 -19.04 3.11
CA GLU A 410 -7.86 -19.27 3.72
C GLU A 410 -7.90 -18.70 5.14
N TYR A 411 -6.84 -18.88 5.93
CA TYR A 411 -6.76 -18.35 7.29
C TYR A 411 -6.82 -16.83 7.30
N ASN A 412 -6.12 -16.17 6.37
CA ASN A 412 -6.19 -14.73 6.18
C ASN A 412 -7.59 -14.27 5.74
N ALA A 413 -8.26 -14.99 4.83
CA ALA A 413 -9.62 -14.64 4.39
C ALA A 413 -10.62 -14.67 5.54
N TYR A 414 -10.62 -15.75 6.35
CA TYR A 414 -11.55 -15.88 7.47
C TYR A 414 -11.25 -14.89 8.59
N LEU A 415 -9.98 -14.60 8.87
CA LEU A 415 -9.61 -13.56 9.84
C LEU A 415 -10.10 -12.18 9.38
N GLY A 416 -9.88 -11.83 8.11
CA GLY A 416 -10.41 -10.61 7.51
C GLY A 416 -11.94 -10.55 7.60
N TYR A 417 -12.62 -11.67 7.34
CA TYR A 417 -14.08 -11.75 7.45
C TYR A 417 -14.57 -11.50 8.88
N ALA A 418 -14.01 -12.18 9.87
CA ALA A 418 -14.38 -11.96 11.28
C ALA A 418 -14.14 -10.50 11.71
N MET A 419 -12.98 -9.93 11.34
CA MET A 419 -12.66 -8.53 11.61
C MET A 419 -13.61 -7.54 10.93
N SER A 420 -14.09 -7.84 9.72
CA SER A 420 -15.01 -6.96 8.99
C SER A 420 -16.35 -6.77 9.71
N LYS A 421 -16.75 -7.76 10.52
CA LYS A 421 -18.00 -7.78 11.29
C LYS A 421 -17.91 -7.09 12.65
N VAL A 422 -16.71 -6.69 13.07
CA VAL A 422 -16.49 -5.98 14.33
C VAL A 422 -15.99 -4.56 14.00
N PRO A 423 -16.76 -3.49 14.31
CA PRO A 423 -16.48 -2.13 13.83
C PRO A 423 -15.04 -1.64 14.08
N GLN A 424 -14.47 -1.97 15.23
CA GLN A 424 -13.12 -1.56 15.62
C GLN A 424 -12.01 -2.14 14.72
N PHE A 425 -12.26 -3.29 14.06
CA PHE A 425 -11.27 -4.00 13.26
C PHE A 425 -11.46 -3.85 11.75
N ARG A 426 -12.46 -3.10 11.28
CA ARG A 426 -12.75 -2.95 9.84
C ARG A 426 -11.54 -2.48 9.01
N LYS A 427 -10.67 -1.62 9.56
CA LYS A 427 -9.44 -1.18 8.89
C LYS A 427 -8.38 -2.29 8.78
N GLU A 428 -8.32 -3.19 9.76
CA GLU A 428 -7.39 -4.32 9.78
C GLU A 428 -7.88 -5.45 8.85
N ALA A 429 -9.20 -5.61 8.71
CA ALA A 429 -9.82 -6.58 7.80
C ALA A 429 -9.32 -6.46 6.36
N GLU A 430 -9.19 -5.22 5.84
CA GLU A 430 -8.70 -4.94 4.48
C GLU A 430 -7.32 -5.57 4.25
N LYS A 431 -6.40 -5.47 5.23
CA LYS A 431 -5.04 -6.02 5.11
C LYS A 431 -5.04 -7.53 4.96
N HIS A 432 -5.88 -8.23 5.73
CA HIS A 432 -5.96 -9.68 5.67
C HIS A 432 -6.64 -10.19 4.39
N PHE A 433 -7.64 -9.47 3.88
CA PHE A 433 -8.20 -9.79 2.56
C PHE A 433 -7.18 -9.60 1.44
N LEU A 434 -6.44 -8.50 1.44
CA LEU A 434 -5.38 -8.26 0.45
C LEU A 434 -4.28 -9.31 0.54
N ARG A 435 -3.85 -9.69 1.76
CA ARG A 435 -2.87 -10.77 1.94
C ARG A 435 -3.38 -12.11 1.42
N SER A 436 -4.65 -12.44 1.68
CA SER A 436 -5.28 -13.65 1.14
C SER A 436 -5.29 -13.66 -0.39
N ILE A 437 -5.58 -12.52 -1.02
CA ILE A 437 -5.55 -12.34 -2.49
C ILE A 437 -4.13 -12.46 -3.06
N GLU A 438 -3.13 -11.90 -2.38
CA GLU A 438 -1.72 -12.05 -2.78
C GLU A 438 -1.29 -13.53 -2.81
N ILE A 439 -1.75 -14.32 -1.84
CA ILE A 439 -1.40 -15.75 -1.72
C ILE A 439 -2.21 -16.61 -2.69
N ASN A 440 -3.54 -16.40 -2.78
CA ASN A 440 -4.42 -17.11 -3.69
C ASN A 440 -5.32 -16.13 -4.47
N PRO A 441 -4.86 -15.67 -5.64
CA PRO A 441 -5.60 -14.71 -6.45
C PRO A 441 -6.92 -15.25 -7.00
N MET A 442 -7.17 -16.56 -7.01
CA MET A 442 -8.36 -17.17 -7.60
C MET A 442 -9.52 -17.31 -6.60
N ASN A 443 -9.35 -16.92 -5.34
CA ASN A 443 -10.39 -17.05 -4.32
C ASN A 443 -11.48 -15.96 -4.49
N VAL A 444 -12.53 -16.29 -5.24
CA VAL A 444 -13.70 -15.43 -5.51
C VAL A 444 -14.30 -14.87 -4.21
N ASN A 445 -14.43 -15.68 -3.17
CA ASN A 445 -15.05 -15.27 -1.91
C ASN A 445 -14.28 -14.13 -1.23
N THR A 446 -12.95 -14.13 -1.31
CA THR A 446 -12.14 -13.05 -0.72
C THR A 446 -12.43 -11.71 -1.38
N TYR A 447 -12.59 -11.66 -2.70
CA TYR A 447 -12.99 -10.44 -3.42
C TYR A 447 -14.41 -10.00 -3.08
N LEU A 448 -15.36 -10.94 -2.94
CA LEU A 448 -16.72 -10.64 -2.50
C LEU A 448 -16.73 -10.00 -1.10
N HIS A 449 -15.96 -10.55 -0.16
CA HIS A 449 -15.84 -10.00 1.19
C HIS A 449 -15.19 -8.62 1.21
N LEU A 450 -14.13 -8.42 0.42
CA LEU A 450 -13.46 -7.12 0.27
C LEU A 450 -14.39 -6.07 -0.35
N GLY A 451 -15.15 -6.44 -1.38
CA GLY A 451 -16.15 -5.57 -2.01
C GLY A 451 -17.23 -5.13 -1.03
N ARG A 452 -17.75 -6.06 -0.21
CA ARG A 452 -18.71 -5.74 0.85
C ARG A 452 -18.13 -4.83 1.92
N LEU A 453 -16.90 -5.07 2.36
CA LEU A 453 -16.20 -4.19 3.30
C LEU A 453 -16.12 -2.75 2.76
N TYR A 454 -15.77 -2.59 1.48
CA TYR A 454 -15.74 -1.27 0.84
C TYR A 454 -17.12 -0.65 0.64
N LYS A 455 -18.14 -1.46 0.34
CA LYS A 455 -19.54 -1.01 0.24
C LYS A 455 -20.03 -0.46 1.59
N GLU A 456 -19.80 -1.20 2.68
CA GLU A 456 -20.10 -0.77 4.05
C GLU A 456 -19.33 0.49 4.45
N ALA A 457 -18.13 0.70 3.91
CA ALA A 457 -17.33 1.91 4.10
C ALA A 457 -17.70 3.07 3.15
N HIS A 458 -18.76 2.94 2.35
CA HIS A 458 -19.19 3.91 1.34
C HIS A 458 -18.16 4.22 0.24
N LEU A 459 -17.21 3.31 -0.01
CA LEU A 459 -16.18 3.41 -1.04
C LEU A 459 -16.63 2.71 -2.33
N ALA A 460 -17.70 3.24 -2.95
CA ALA A 460 -18.40 2.61 -4.09
C ALA A 460 -17.47 2.19 -5.25
N ASN A 461 -16.49 3.03 -5.63
CA ASN A 461 -15.57 2.69 -6.71
C ASN A 461 -14.68 1.49 -6.37
N LYS A 462 -14.19 1.41 -5.13
CA LYS A 462 -13.37 0.28 -4.67
C LYS A 462 -14.20 -0.99 -4.54
N ALA A 463 -15.45 -0.87 -4.05
CA ALA A 463 -16.38 -1.98 -3.94
C ALA A 463 -16.66 -2.60 -5.32
N VAL A 464 -17.01 -1.77 -6.32
CA VAL A 464 -17.24 -2.24 -7.69
C VAL A 464 -15.97 -2.87 -8.28
N ALA A 465 -14.79 -2.29 -8.08
CA ALA A 465 -13.54 -2.89 -8.55
C ALA A 465 -13.30 -4.28 -7.94
N ALA A 466 -13.52 -4.45 -6.64
CA ALA A 466 -13.38 -5.76 -5.99
C ALA A 466 -14.40 -6.79 -6.52
N PHE A 467 -15.66 -6.39 -6.71
CA PHE A 467 -16.68 -7.28 -7.31
C PHE A 467 -16.38 -7.61 -8.78
N GLN A 468 -15.82 -6.68 -9.54
CA GLN A 468 -15.36 -6.94 -10.92
C GLN A 468 -14.22 -7.95 -10.96
N GLU A 469 -13.26 -7.88 -10.02
CA GLU A 469 -12.23 -8.91 -9.90
C GLU A 469 -12.82 -10.27 -9.51
N ALA A 470 -13.86 -10.32 -8.66
CA ALA A 470 -14.60 -11.56 -8.40
C ALA A 470 -15.19 -12.15 -9.71
N LEU A 471 -15.78 -11.30 -10.56
CA LEU A 471 -16.34 -11.70 -11.86
C LEU A 471 -15.29 -12.10 -12.91
N ARG A 472 -14.03 -11.67 -12.77
CA ARG A 472 -12.96 -12.19 -13.64
C ARG A 472 -12.69 -13.67 -13.40
N TRP A 473 -12.82 -14.11 -12.15
CA TRP A 473 -12.58 -15.49 -11.75
C TRP A 473 -13.83 -16.36 -11.81
N ASP A 474 -15.00 -15.78 -11.59
CA ASP A 474 -16.32 -16.42 -11.74
C ASP A 474 -17.30 -15.47 -12.45
N PRO A 475 -17.34 -15.48 -13.80
CA PRO A 475 -18.16 -14.56 -14.59
C PRO A 475 -19.66 -14.62 -14.32
N GLU A 476 -20.17 -15.74 -13.79
CA GLU A 476 -21.59 -15.95 -13.50
C GLU A 476 -21.92 -15.73 -12.01
N ASN A 477 -20.99 -15.17 -11.24
CA ASN A 477 -21.19 -14.97 -9.81
C ASN A 477 -22.36 -14.00 -9.52
N LYS A 478 -23.52 -14.58 -9.20
CA LYS A 478 -24.76 -13.83 -8.96
C LYS A 478 -24.63 -12.79 -7.86
N VAL A 479 -23.83 -13.08 -6.83
CA VAL A 479 -23.61 -12.15 -5.72
C VAL A 479 -22.86 -10.91 -6.19
N ALA A 480 -21.75 -11.08 -6.92
CA ALA A 480 -21.00 -9.94 -7.45
C ALA A 480 -21.84 -9.07 -8.41
N LEU A 481 -22.63 -9.70 -9.29
CA LEU A 481 -23.53 -8.98 -10.21
C LEU A 481 -24.56 -8.14 -9.45
N GLN A 482 -25.26 -8.75 -8.48
CA GLN A 482 -26.27 -8.06 -7.67
C GLN A 482 -25.67 -6.87 -6.89
N GLU A 483 -24.49 -7.05 -6.30
CA GLU A 483 -23.84 -6.00 -5.52
C GLU A 483 -23.38 -4.83 -6.41
N ILE A 484 -22.91 -5.09 -7.63
CA ILE A 484 -22.59 -4.05 -8.62
C ILE A 484 -23.85 -3.30 -9.05
N ASP A 485 -24.92 -4.01 -9.36
CA ASP A 485 -26.20 -3.41 -9.76
C ASP A 485 -26.77 -2.53 -8.66
N GLU A 486 -26.72 -2.97 -7.40
CA GLU A 486 -27.17 -2.16 -6.26
C GLU A 486 -26.35 -0.87 -6.12
N ILE A 487 -25.02 -0.95 -6.20
CA ILE A 487 -24.15 0.22 -6.07
C ILE A 487 -24.32 1.20 -7.24
N THR A 488 -24.44 0.70 -8.46
CA THR A 488 -24.56 1.52 -9.67
C THR A 488 -25.97 2.07 -9.89
N GLY A 489 -27.00 1.33 -9.48
CA GLY A 489 -28.40 1.75 -9.48
C GLY A 489 -28.65 2.94 -8.55
N VAL A 490 -28.06 2.94 -7.34
CA VAL A 490 -28.13 4.07 -6.39
C VAL A 490 -27.48 5.35 -6.94
N ARG A 491 -26.45 5.24 -7.81
CA ARG A 491 -25.86 6.40 -8.48
C ARG A 491 -26.80 7.04 -9.49
N LYS A 492 -27.55 6.25 -10.26
CA LYS A 492 -28.49 6.76 -11.27
C LYS A 492 -29.66 7.53 -10.62
N SER A 493 -30.15 7.11 -9.45
CA SER A 493 -31.24 7.79 -8.76
C SER A 493 -30.83 9.14 -8.13
N ARG A 494 -29.59 9.27 -7.62
CA ARG A 494 -29.08 10.56 -7.08
C ARG A 494 -28.75 11.60 -8.15
N GLY A 495 -28.39 11.16 -9.37
CA GLY A 495 -28.11 12.07 -10.49
C GLY A 495 -29.36 12.78 -11.06
N GLY A 496 -30.57 12.28 -10.78
CA GLY A 496 -31.83 12.85 -11.28
C GLY A 496 -32.41 14.02 -10.49
N LEU A 497 -31.87 14.34 -9.31
CA LEU A 497 -32.45 15.34 -8.39
C LEU A 497 -31.93 16.78 -8.56
N PHE A 498 -30.97 17.03 -9.45
CA PHE A 498 -30.39 18.38 -9.67
C PHE A 498 -30.82 19.06 -10.99
N GLY A 499 -31.83 18.52 -11.70
CA GLY A 499 -32.30 19.07 -12.98
C GLY A 499 -33.30 20.24 -12.90
N GLY A 500 -33.64 20.74 -11.71
CA GLY A 500 -34.78 21.63 -11.50
C GLY A 500 -34.49 22.91 -10.73
N LEU A 501 -33.41 23.65 -11.03
CA LEU A 501 -33.16 24.93 -10.36
C LEU A 501 -32.53 26.05 -11.21
N PHE A 502 -32.60 25.96 -12.54
CA PHE A 502 -32.28 27.09 -13.42
C PHE A 502 -33.37 27.27 -14.49
N LYS A 503 -34.50 27.84 -14.07
CA LYS A 503 -35.42 28.60 -14.93
C LYS A 503 -36.10 29.67 -14.10
N LYS A 504 -35.54 30.89 -14.11
CA LYS A 504 -36.23 32.14 -14.38
C LYS A 504 -35.22 33.26 -14.54
#